data_AF-A0A510V769-F1
#
_entry.id   AF-A0A510V769-F1
#
_cell.length_a   1.000
_cell.length_b   1.000
_cell.length_c   1.000
_cell.angle_alpha   90.00
_cell.angle_beta   90.00
_cell.angle_gamma   90.00
#
_symmetry.space_group_name_H-M   'P 1'
#
loop_
_entity.id
_entity.type
_entity.pdbx_description
1 polymer ?
#
loop_
_entity_poly.entity_id
_entity_poly.type
_entity_poly.pdbx_seq_one_letter_code
_entity_poly.pdbx_strand_id
1 'polypeptide(L)'
;MGTPSHADVVAAFGPDAGHLPDGEAVGSSADDWPAVIAALGRSGWPAAPDLASVLDTEEPPTLAVHPLPAVQVNFFPAWGYVAFDIDLRELVDQPSTDAVLAVIELVGRATGRTVVLAHEGGGPESAVLSYDPSDDEHRLLPGRWA
;
A
#
# COMPACT_ATOMS: atom_id res chain seq x y z
N MET A 1 18.52 -5.28 -6.54
CA MET A 1 17.91 -6.51 -5.99
C MET A 1 16.51 -6.64 -6.59
N GLY A 2 16.03 -7.86 -6.81
CA GLY A 2 14.77 -8.10 -7.54
C GLY A 2 13.52 -7.98 -6.66
N THR A 3 12.36 -7.99 -7.31
CA THR A 3 11.04 -8.10 -6.67
C THR A 3 11.02 -9.27 -5.68
N PRO A 4 10.61 -9.06 -4.40
CA PRO A 4 10.53 -10.13 -3.42
C PRO A 4 9.50 -11.18 -3.84
N SER A 5 9.76 -12.45 -3.50
CA SER A 5 8.84 -13.53 -3.84
C SER A 5 7.62 -13.49 -2.92
N HIS A 6 6.48 -13.99 -3.41
CA HIS A 6 5.26 -14.17 -2.63
C HIS A 6 5.52 -14.93 -1.32
N ALA A 7 6.28 -16.03 -1.40
CA ALA A 7 6.59 -16.84 -0.23
C ALA A 7 7.41 -16.05 0.81
N ASP A 8 8.36 -15.22 0.37
CA ASP A 8 9.17 -14.40 1.27
C ASP A 8 8.34 -13.29 1.92
N VAL A 9 7.45 -12.62 1.16
CA VAL A 9 6.55 -11.59 1.68
C VAL A 9 5.63 -12.17 2.75
N VAL A 10 4.93 -13.28 2.45
CA VAL A 10 4.03 -13.93 3.40
C VAL A 10 4.79 -14.44 4.64
N ALA A 11 5.97 -15.03 4.45
CA ALA A 11 6.77 -15.53 5.57
C ALA A 11 7.26 -14.39 6.49
N ALA A 12 7.55 -13.22 5.95
CA ALA A 12 8.04 -12.07 6.72
C ALA A 12 7.01 -11.53 7.71
N PHE A 13 5.71 -11.63 7.37
CA PHE A 13 4.61 -11.29 8.28
C PHE A 13 4.43 -12.32 9.42
N GLY A 14 4.91 -13.55 9.24
CA GLY A 14 4.80 -14.59 10.27
C GLY A 14 3.36 -15.12 10.48
N PRO A 15 3.19 -16.07 11.42
CA PRO A 15 1.92 -16.78 11.62
C PRO A 15 0.85 -15.96 12.33
N ASP A 16 1.22 -14.88 13.03
CA ASP A 16 0.33 -14.07 13.88
C ASP A 16 0.01 -12.70 13.26
N ALA A 17 0.23 -12.53 11.95
CA ALA A 17 0.23 -11.25 11.25
C ALA A 17 -1.10 -10.47 11.25
N GLY A 18 -2.19 -11.06 11.74
CA GLY A 18 -3.54 -10.59 11.42
C GLY A 18 -3.85 -10.83 9.94
N HIS A 19 -4.83 -10.10 9.42
CA HIS A 19 -5.20 -10.19 8.00
C HIS A 19 -5.04 -8.87 7.25
N LEU A 20 -4.97 -7.73 7.95
CA LEU A 20 -5.03 -6.42 7.35
C LEU A 20 -3.76 -5.57 7.61
N PRO A 21 -2.59 -5.90 7.02
CA PRO A 21 -1.42 -5.05 7.08
C PRO A 21 -1.69 -3.62 6.63
N ASP A 22 -1.11 -2.67 7.34
CA ASP A 22 -1.22 -1.24 7.04
C ASP A 22 -0.07 -0.80 6.12
N GLY A 23 -0.42 -0.13 5.05
CA GLY A 23 0.48 0.59 4.17
C GLY A 23 0.54 2.07 4.51
N GLU A 24 1.74 2.65 4.53
CA GLU A 24 1.94 4.08 4.75
C GLU A 24 3.02 4.64 3.82
N ALA A 25 2.77 5.79 3.19
CA ALA A 25 3.85 6.60 2.63
C ALA A 25 4.45 7.47 3.74
N VAL A 26 5.64 7.11 4.22
CA VAL A 26 6.21 7.63 5.48
C VAL A 26 6.41 9.14 5.42
N GLY A 27 5.84 9.82 6.42
CA GLY A 27 5.90 11.28 6.56
C GLY A 27 5.09 12.05 5.52
N SER A 28 4.26 11.37 4.72
CA SER A 28 3.29 12.02 3.84
C SER A 28 2.25 12.82 4.64
N SER A 29 1.48 13.63 3.93
CA SER A 29 0.42 14.48 4.48
C SER A 29 -0.79 14.47 3.55
N ALA A 30 -1.85 15.18 3.94
CA ALA A 30 -3.04 15.35 3.11
C ALA A 30 -2.72 15.94 1.72
N ASP A 31 -1.68 16.78 1.62
CA ASP A 31 -1.26 17.45 0.39
C ASP A 31 -0.70 16.49 -0.67
N ASP A 32 -0.35 15.25 -0.28
CA ASP A 32 0.17 14.23 -1.19
C ASP A 32 -0.96 13.47 -1.93
N TRP A 33 -2.20 13.49 -1.42
CA TRP A 33 -3.33 12.75 -2.01
C TRP A 33 -3.64 13.11 -3.47
N PRO A 34 -3.66 14.40 -3.88
CA PRO A 34 -3.92 14.73 -5.28
C PRO A 34 -2.97 14.04 -6.26
N ALA A 35 -1.68 13.88 -5.90
CA ALA A 35 -0.71 13.18 -6.74
C ALA A 35 -1.00 11.67 -6.81
N VAL A 36 -1.38 11.05 -5.69
CA VAL A 36 -1.75 9.64 -5.61
C VAL A 36 -3.03 9.36 -6.42
N ILE A 37 -4.08 10.16 -6.24
CA ILE A 37 -5.33 10.03 -6.99
C ILE A 37 -5.10 10.17 -8.50
N ALA A 38 -4.29 11.16 -8.90
CA ALA A 38 -3.93 11.32 -10.30
C ALA A 38 -3.14 10.11 -10.85
N ALA A 39 -2.26 9.51 -10.04
CA ALA A 39 -1.51 8.32 -10.42
C ALA A 39 -2.41 7.09 -10.54
N LEU A 40 -3.31 6.86 -9.59
CA LEU A 40 -4.34 5.81 -9.65
C LEU A 40 -5.23 5.97 -10.89
N GLY A 41 -5.62 7.20 -11.24
CA GLY A 41 -6.40 7.46 -12.45
C GLY A 41 -5.68 7.08 -13.75
N ARG A 42 -4.34 6.99 -13.75
CA ARG A 42 -3.54 6.57 -14.90
C ARG A 42 -3.22 5.07 -14.92
N SER A 43 -3.41 4.35 -13.82
CA SER A 43 -3.10 2.91 -13.76
C SER A 43 -4.11 2.07 -14.54
N GLY A 44 -5.33 2.57 -14.72
CA GLY A 44 -6.44 1.84 -15.32
C GLY A 44 -7.07 0.80 -14.38
N TRP A 45 -6.67 0.76 -13.11
CA TRP A 45 -7.27 -0.13 -12.11
C TRP A 45 -8.68 0.34 -11.74
N PRO A 46 -9.66 -0.58 -11.66
CA PRO A 46 -10.98 -0.26 -11.12
C PRO A 46 -10.87 0.31 -9.71
N ALA A 47 -11.61 1.37 -9.45
CA ALA A 47 -11.66 2.03 -8.15
C ALA A 47 -13.10 2.45 -7.80
N ALA A 48 -13.42 2.43 -6.51
CA ALA A 48 -14.70 2.90 -5.98
C ALA A 48 -14.50 3.58 -4.61
N PRO A 49 -15.11 4.75 -4.35
CA PRO A 49 -15.92 5.55 -5.28
C PRO A 49 -15.08 6.18 -6.39
N ASP A 50 -15.71 6.99 -7.25
CA ASP A 50 -15.01 7.65 -8.36
C ASP A 50 -13.83 8.49 -7.85
N LEU A 51 -12.64 8.21 -8.39
CA LEU A 51 -11.41 8.92 -8.07
C LEU A 51 -11.54 10.43 -8.29
N ALA A 52 -12.33 10.86 -9.28
CA ALA A 52 -12.49 12.27 -9.61
C ALA A 52 -13.18 13.09 -8.51
N SER A 53 -13.95 12.44 -7.62
CA SER A 53 -14.74 13.12 -6.59
C SER A 53 -14.36 12.72 -5.16
N VAL A 54 -13.45 11.75 -4.98
CA VAL A 54 -13.12 11.20 -3.66
C VAL A 54 -12.55 12.23 -2.68
N LEU A 55 -11.87 13.28 -3.19
CA LEU A 55 -11.30 14.35 -2.38
C LEU A 55 -12.22 15.58 -2.23
N ASP A 56 -13.39 15.58 -2.86
CA ASP A 56 -14.30 16.75 -2.86
C ASP A 56 -15.16 16.85 -1.59
N THR A 57 -15.09 15.85 -0.71
CA THR A 57 -15.86 15.80 0.54
C THR A 57 -15.01 16.23 1.74
N GLU A 58 -15.64 16.86 2.74
CA GLU A 58 -14.95 17.22 3.98
C GLU A 58 -14.42 16.00 4.74
N GLU A 59 -15.11 14.86 4.58
CA GLU A 59 -14.69 13.55 5.05
C GLU A 59 -14.59 12.61 3.84
N PRO A 60 -13.41 12.50 3.20
CA PRO A 60 -13.19 11.57 2.09
C PRO A 60 -13.53 10.13 2.48
N PRO A 61 -14.34 9.40 1.69
CA PRO A 61 -14.63 8.00 1.96
C PRO A 61 -13.41 7.12 1.73
N THR A 62 -13.43 5.90 2.28
CA THR A 62 -12.50 4.84 1.89
C THR A 62 -12.58 4.58 0.39
N LEU A 63 -11.42 4.48 -0.24
CA LEU A 63 -11.27 4.25 -1.67
C LEU A 63 -10.72 2.85 -1.90
N ALA A 64 -11.56 1.95 -2.41
CA ALA A 64 -11.15 0.62 -2.81
C ALA A 64 -10.57 0.65 -4.22
N VAL A 65 -9.37 0.10 -4.41
CA VAL A 65 -8.68 -0.05 -5.70
C VAL A 65 -8.39 -1.52 -5.94
N HIS A 66 -8.66 -2.00 -7.16
CA HIS A 66 -8.46 -3.38 -7.55
C HIS A 66 -7.34 -3.53 -8.59
N PRO A 67 -6.06 -3.63 -8.19
CA PRO A 67 -4.96 -3.86 -9.14
C PRO A 67 -5.08 -5.22 -9.85
N LEU A 68 -5.78 -6.18 -9.25
CA LEU A 68 -6.28 -7.40 -9.87
C LEU A 68 -7.71 -7.70 -9.38
N PRO A 69 -8.51 -8.50 -10.10
CA PRO A 69 -9.89 -8.80 -9.69
C PRO A 69 -10.04 -9.41 -8.29
N ALA A 70 -9.01 -10.13 -7.82
CA ALA A 70 -9.00 -10.81 -6.53
C ALA A 70 -8.16 -10.09 -5.46
N VAL A 71 -7.62 -8.90 -5.76
CA VAL A 71 -6.78 -8.12 -4.85
C VAL A 71 -7.40 -6.74 -4.71
N GLN A 72 -7.68 -6.33 -3.48
CA GLN A 72 -8.20 -5.03 -3.13
C GLN A 72 -7.21 -4.30 -2.22
N VAL A 73 -7.03 -3.00 -2.47
CA VAL A 73 -6.28 -2.09 -1.61
C VAL A 73 -7.22 -0.98 -1.18
N ASN A 74 -7.41 -0.78 0.13
CA ASN A 74 -8.30 0.26 0.64
C ASN A 74 -7.49 1.47 1.08
N PHE A 75 -7.61 2.58 0.37
CA PHE A 75 -6.99 3.85 0.71
C PHE A 75 -7.87 4.66 1.66
N PHE A 76 -7.25 5.44 2.55
CA PHE A 76 -7.95 6.21 3.60
C PHE A 76 -7.66 7.73 3.52
N PRO A 77 -8.24 8.48 2.57
CA PRO A 77 -7.89 9.88 2.37
C PRO A 77 -8.26 10.81 3.53
N ALA A 78 -9.22 10.43 4.38
CA ALA A 78 -9.60 11.18 5.57
C ALA A 78 -8.55 11.16 6.71
N TRP A 79 -7.51 10.32 6.64
CA TRP A 79 -6.57 10.14 7.76
C TRP A 79 -5.48 11.22 7.87
N GLY A 80 -5.42 12.15 6.91
CA GLY A 80 -4.48 13.28 6.94
C GLY A 80 -3.05 12.97 6.47
N TYR A 81 -2.80 11.74 6.06
CA TYR A 81 -1.59 11.24 5.40
C TYR A 81 -1.98 10.12 4.43
N VAL A 82 -1.05 9.66 3.59
CA VAL A 82 -1.32 8.59 2.62
C VAL A 82 -1.16 7.24 3.31
N ALA A 83 -2.29 6.59 3.54
CA ALA A 83 -2.39 5.26 4.13
C ALA A 83 -3.36 4.37 3.37
N PHE A 84 -3.13 3.08 3.46
CA PHE A 84 -4.01 2.05 2.92
C PHE A 84 -3.90 0.76 3.72
N ASP A 85 -4.82 -0.18 3.52
CA ASP A 85 -4.65 -1.57 3.96
C ASP A 85 -4.70 -2.53 2.76
N ILE A 86 -4.29 -3.77 3.00
CA ILE A 86 -4.47 -4.91 2.10
C ILE A 86 -5.04 -6.08 2.87
N ASP A 87 -5.54 -7.12 2.21
CA ASP A 87 -5.84 -8.40 2.85
C ASP A 87 -4.80 -9.46 2.48
N LEU A 88 -4.03 -9.96 3.46
CA LEU A 88 -3.03 -11.01 3.21
C LEU A 88 -3.64 -12.30 2.64
N ARG A 89 -4.93 -12.55 2.86
CA ARG A 89 -5.63 -13.73 2.33
C ARG A 89 -5.85 -13.63 0.82
N GLU A 90 -5.75 -12.44 0.25
CA GLU A 90 -5.85 -12.19 -1.20
C GLU A 90 -4.50 -12.40 -1.91
N LEU A 91 -3.40 -12.39 -1.16
CA LEU A 91 -2.09 -12.79 -1.64
C LEU A 91 -2.00 -14.32 -1.65
N VAL A 92 -2.40 -14.93 -2.75
CA VAL A 92 -2.44 -16.39 -2.92
C VAL A 92 -1.31 -16.92 -3.79
N ASP A 93 -0.62 -16.04 -4.50
CA ASP A 93 0.42 -16.35 -5.46
C ASP A 93 1.31 -15.14 -5.78
N GLN A 94 2.28 -15.32 -6.69
CA GLN A 94 3.14 -14.23 -7.14
C GLN A 94 2.37 -13.10 -7.83
N PRO A 95 1.47 -13.34 -8.80
CA PRO A 95 0.68 -12.27 -9.41
C PRO A 95 -0.09 -11.38 -8.43
N SER A 96 -0.74 -11.98 -7.43
CA SER A 96 -1.45 -11.21 -6.40
C SER A 96 -0.49 -10.37 -5.55
N THR A 97 0.71 -10.89 -5.25
CA THR A 97 1.77 -10.14 -4.56
C THR A 97 2.30 -8.99 -5.41
N ASP A 98 2.63 -9.26 -6.67
CA ASP A 98 3.13 -8.26 -7.63
C ASP A 98 2.13 -7.11 -7.80
N ALA A 99 0.82 -7.39 -7.73
CA ALA A 99 -0.22 -6.38 -7.81
C ALA A 99 -0.17 -5.40 -6.63
N VAL A 100 0.04 -5.89 -5.40
CA VAL A 100 0.24 -5.02 -4.23
C VAL A 100 1.57 -4.27 -4.32
N LEU A 101 2.65 -4.92 -4.73
CA LEU A 101 3.94 -4.26 -4.93
C LEU A 101 3.86 -3.12 -5.96
N ALA A 102 3.10 -3.31 -7.04
CA ALA A 102 2.85 -2.26 -8.03
C ALA A 102 2.07 -1.07 -7.46
N VAL A 103 1.13 -1.30 -6.53
CA VAL A 103 0.43 -0.23 -5.83
C VAL A 103 1.40 0.55 -4.92
N ILE A 104 2.22 -0.16 -4.15
CA ILE A 104 3.27 0.42 -3.30
C ILE A 104 4.23 1.29 -4.13
N GLU A 105 4.69 0.80 -5.28
CA GLU A 105 5.53 1.56 -6.21
C GLU A 105 4.84 2.82 -6.72
N LEU A 106 3.57 2.69 -7.13
CA LEU A 106 2.79 3.80 -7.64
C LEU A 106 2.67 4.91 -6.59
N VAL A 107 2.38 4.55 -5.34
CA VAL A 107 2.30 5.50 -4.23
C VAL A 107 3.67 6.13 -3.95
N GLY A 108 4.73 5.34 -3.88
CA GLY A 108 6.07 5.86 -3.61
C GLY A 108 6.55 6.82 -4.69
N ARG A 109 6.33 6.50 -5.96
CA ARG A 109 6.67 7.39 -7.09
C ARG A 109 5.80 8.64 -7.16
N ALA A 110 4.52 8.54 -6.79
CA ALA A 110 3.62 9.69 -6.78
C ALA A 110 3.94 10.70 -5.67
N THR A 111 4.33 10.19 -4.50
CA THR A 111 4.61 11.02 -3.30
C THR A 111 6.09 11.38 -3.16
N GLY A 112 6.98 10.66 -3.83
CA GLY A 112 8.43 10.73 -3.63
C GLY A 112 8.87 10.23 -2.24
N ARG A 113 8.03 9.45 -1.55
CA ARG A 113 8.30 8.94 -0.20
C ARG A 113 8.54 7.44 -0.18
N THR A 114 9.30 6.99 0.80
CA THR A 114 9.37 5.58 1.15
C THR A 114 7.98 5.09 1.55
N VAL A 115 7.54 3.98 0.97
CA VAL A 115 6.28 3.33 1.33
C VAL A 115 6.59 2.07 2.11
N VAL A 116 5.94 1.90 3.25
CA VAL A 116 6.09 0.69 4.08
C VAL A 116 4.78 -0.08 4.10
N LEU A 117 4.89 -1.39 4.29
CA LEU A 117 3.79 -2.26 4.67
C LEU A 117 4.14 -2.89 6.01
N ALA A 118 3.26 -2.71 6.99
CA ALA A 118 3.48 -2.97 8.40
C ALA A 118 2.39 -3.87 8.97
N HIS A 119 2.61 -4.40 10.17
CA HIS A 119 1.54 -5.12 10.86
C HIS A 119 0.35 -4.21 11.14
N GLU A 120 -0.86 -4.78 11.15
CA GLU A 120 -2.10 -4.09 11.48
C GLU A 120 -1.98 -3.31 12.79
N GLY A 121 -2.20 -1.99 12.73
CA GLY A 121 -2.13 -1.05 13.85
C GLY A 121 -0.73 -0.75 14.38
N GLY A 122 0.33 -1.29 13.78
CA GLY A 122 1.69 -1.23 14.32
C GLY A 122 2.56 -0.10 13.79
N GLY A 123 2.10 0.69 12.82
CA GLY A 123 2.84 1.82 12.24
C GLY A 123 4.19 1.46 11.58
N PRO A 124 4.96 2.46 11.12
CA PRO A 124 6.22 2.25 10.39
C PRO A 124 7.30 1.47 11.16
N GLU A 125 7.26 1.46 12.49
CA GLU A 125 8.17 0.70 13.35
C GLU A 125 7.97 -0.81 13.25
N SER A 126 6.78 -1.25 12.83
CA SER A 126 6.42 -2.65 12.60
C SER A 126 6.49 -3.04 11.12
N ALA A 127 7.13 -2.21 10.28
CA ALA A 127 7.26 -2.45 8.85
C ALA A 127 7.97 -3.77 8.55
N VAL A 128 7.34 -4.55 7.66
CA VAL A 128 7.80 -5.86 7.17
C VAL A 128 8.35 -5.73 5.76
N LEU A 129 7.80 -4.82 4.97
CA LEU A 129 8.23 -4.49 3.61
C LEU A 129 8.40 -2.98 3.49
N SER A 130 9.39 -2.55 2.71
CA SER A 130 9.57 -1.17 2.32
C SER A 130 9.86 -1.05 0.83
N TYR A 131 9.46 0.05 0.23
CA TYR A 131 9.83 0.49 -1.10
C TYR A 131 10.40 1.90 -1.03
N ASP A 132 11.59 2.10 -1.60
CA ASP A 132 12.20 3.42 -1.72
C ASP A 132 12.19 3.90 -3.19
N PRO A 133 11.46 4.98 -3.52
CA PRO A 133 11.38 5.48 -4.90
C PRO A 133 12.69 6.10 -5.41
N SER A 134 13.65 6.42 -4.54
CA SER A 134 14.96 6.94 -4.96
C SER A 134 15.86 5.85 -5.54
N ASP A 135 15.67 4.61 -5.09
CA ASP A 135 16.40 3.42 -5.55
C ASP A 135 15.57 2.55 -6.52
N ASP A 136 14.24 2.73 -6.51
CA ASP A 136 13.26 1.88 -7.17
C ASP A 136 13.34 0.41 -6.71
N GLU A 137 13.55 0.19 -5.41
CA GLU A 137 13.73 -1.14 -4.83
C GLU A 137 12.77 -1.44 -3.67
N HIS A 138 12.24 -2.66 -3.68
CA HIS A 138 11.57 -3.28 -2.53
C HIS A 138 12.58 -3.98 -1.63
N ARG A 139 12.41 -3.86 -0.32
CA ARG A 139 13.24 -4.49 0.71
C ARG A 139 12.36 -5.10 1.78
N LEU A 140 12.51 -6.40 2.01
CA LEU A 140 12.00 -7.04 3.21
C LEU A 140 12.81 -6.57 4.41
N LEU A 141 12.13 -6.18 5.47
CA LEU A 141 12.72 -5.71 6.70
C LEU A 141 12.74 -6.87 7.70
N PRO A 142 13.80 -6.99 8.52
CA PRO A 142 13.80 -7.95 9.60
C PRO A 142 12.72 -7.52 10.59
N GLY A 143 11.57 -8.17 10.56
CA GLY A 143 10.49 -7.93 11.51
C GLY A 143 11.08 -7.92 12.92
N ARG A 144 10.98 -6.79 13.62
CA ARG A 144 11.33 -6.74 15.03
C ARG A 144 10.11 -7.21 15.81
N TRP A 145 10.10 -8.51 16.10
CA TRP A 145 9.14 -9.10 17.02
C TRP A 145 9.55 -8.60 18.39
N ALA A 146 8.84 -7.60 18.92
CA ALA A 146 9.01 -7.11 20.29
C ALA A 146 8.14 -7.94 21.24
#